data_AF-A0A961DWZ9-F1
#
_entry.id   AF-A0A961DWZ9-F1
#
_cell.length_a   1.000
_cell.length_b   1.000
_cell.length_c   1.000
_cell.angle_alpha   90.00
_cell.angle_beta   90.00
_cell.angle_gamma   90.00
#
_symmetry.space_group_name_H-M   'P 1'
#
loop_
_entity.id
_entity.type
_entity.pdbx_description
1 polymer ?
#
loop_
_entity_poly.entity_id
_entity_poly.type
_entity_poly.pdbx_seq_one_letter_code
_entity_poly.pdbx_strand_id
1 'polypeptide(L)'
;MDADDVRRRGLDKMNEVYGWQMPDQPGEYFALTVDHLFADIWSRPGLSMRDKRLITLSTVTAFGLPGLAEIQVNAALQNQEMTAEELRQMAVFITHYVGFPLGSTFNNVVEKVIAQRAKSSAADG
;
A
#
# COMPACT_ATOMS: atom_id res chain seq x y z
N MET A 1 27.47 -6.56 3.69
CA MET A 1 26.59 -6.95 2.56
C MET A 1 27.04 -6.16 1.36
N ASP A 2 27.00 -6.79 0.20
CA ASP A 2 27.27 -6.11 -1.07
C ASP A 2 26.18 -5.04 -1.33
N ALA A 3 26.58 -3.83 -1.71
CA ALA A 3 25.65 -2.71 -1.91
C ALA A 3 24.68 -3.01 -3.06
N ASP A 4 25.16 -3.68 -4.10
CA ASP A 4 24.35 -4.09 -5.25
C ASP A 4 23.30 -5.14 -4.85
N ASP A 5 23.63 -6.03 -3.90
CA ASP A 5 22.66 -6.99 -3.34
C ASP A 5 21.57 -6.29 -2.51
N VAL A 6 21.94 -5.27 -1.72
CA VAL A 6 20.97 -4.47 -0.95
C VAL A 6 20.00 -3.77 -1.88
N ARG A 7 20.52 -3.10 -2.92
CA ARG A 7 19.71 -2.39 -3.92
C ARG A 7 18.71 -3.32 -4.58
N ARG A 8 19.18 -4.46 -5.06
CA ARG A 8 18.36 -5.48 -5.73
C ARG A 8 17.23 -5.98 -4.82
N ARG A 9 17.55 -6.39 -3.59
CA ARG A 9 16.52 -6.85 -2.62
C ARG A 9 15.51 -5.75 -2.29
N GLY A 10 15.96 -4.49 -2.22
CA GLY A 10 15.08 -3.34 -2.03
C GLY A 10 14.09 -3.15 -3.17
N LEU A 11 14.56 -3.22 -4.42
CA LEU A 11 13.71 -3.11 -5.60
C LEU A 11 12.72 -4.28 -5.68
N ASP A 12 13.19 -5.50 -5.42
CA ASP A 12 12.34 -6.70 -5.37
C ASP A 12 11.21 -6.52 -4.35
N LYS A 13 11.53 -6.08 -3.12
CA LYS A 13 10.53 -5.83 -2.09
C LYS A 13 9.61 -4.66 -2.43
N MET A 14 10.12 -3.58 -3.01
CA MET A 14 9.31 -2.43 -3.43
C MET A 14 8.25 -2.86 -4.47
N ASN A 15 8.67 -3.66 -5.45
CA ASN A 15 7.77 -4.20 -6.48
C ASN A 15 6.72 -5.13 -5.87
N GLU A 16 7.10 -5.97 -4.91
CA GLU A 16 6.15 -6.78 -4.13
C GLU A 16 5.13 -5.91 -3.39
N VAL A 17 5.55 -4.82 -2.73
CA VAL A 17 4.67 -3.95 -1.94
C VAL A 17 3.67 -3.20 -2.81
N TYR A 18 4.05 -2.74 -4.00
CA TYR A 18 3.19 -1.96 -4.88
C TYR A 18 2.43 -2.81 -5.91
N GLY A 19 2.93 -3.99 -6.26
CA GLY A 19 2.32 -4.88 -7.25
C GLY A 19 2.59 -4.47 -8.71
N TRP A 20 3.57 -3.60 -8.96
CA TRP A 20 4.06 -3.27 -10.29
C TRP A 20 5.57 -2.99 -10.28
N GLN A 21 6.20 -3.06 -11.46
CA GLN A 21 7.63 -2.81 -11.59
C GLN A 21 7.93 -1.31 -11.51
N MET A 22 8.65 -0.91 -10.46
CA MET A 22 9.14 0.45 -10.27
C MET A 22 10.47 0.64 -11.02
N PRO A 23 10.64 1.77 -11.74
CA PRO A 23 11.91 2.08 -12.37
C PRO A 23 12.98 2.35 -11.30
N ASP A 24 14.16 1.80 -11.50
CA ASP A 24 15.33 2.12 -10.68
C ASP A 24 15.79 3.57 -10.98
N GLN A 25 15.83 4.41 -9.95
CA GLN A 25 16.19 5.83 -10.09
C GLN A 25 17.46 6.20 -9.30
N PRO A 26 18.33 7.05 -9.86
CA PRO A 26 19.52 7.51 -9.14
C PRO A 26 19.15 8.51 -8.03
N GLY A 27 20.07 8.69 -7.08
CA GLY A 27 20.00 9.72 -6.05
C GLY A 27 19.72 9.20 -4.64
N GLU A 28 20.20 9.95 -3.65
CA GLU A 28 20.18 9.55 -2.24
C GLU A 28 18.76 9.32 -1.70
N TYR A 29 17.79 10.15 -2.09
CA TYR A 29 16.41 10.02 -1.63
C TYR A 29 15.78 8.68 -2.05
N PHE A 30 15.99 8.28 -3.30
CA PHE A 30 15.47 7.01 -3.80
C PHE A 30 16.29 5.84 -3.25
N ALA A 31 17.60 6.00 -3.02
CA ALA A 31 18.43 5.04 -2.29
C ALA A 31 17.91 4.78 -0.86
N LEU A 32 17.58 5.81 -0.08
CA LEU A 32 16.99 5.64 1.26
C LEU A 32 15.64 4.90 1.22
N THR A 33 14.85 5.12 0.17
CA THR A 33 13.56 4.44 0.00
C THR A 33 13.77 2.96 -0.32
N VAL A 34 14.65 2.64 -1.27
CA VAL A 34 14.83 1.26 -1.74
C VAL A 34 15.75 0.47 -0.81
N ASP A 35 16.93 1.00 -0.53
CA ASP A 35 18.04 0.29 0.11
C ASP A 35 17.87 0.20 1.63
N HIS A 36 17.01 1.05 2.20
CA HIS A 36 16.68 1.03 3.63
C HIS A 36 15.21 0.71 3.90
N LEU A 37 14.26 1.53 3.42
CA LEU A 37 12.84 1.28 3.72
C LEU A 37 12.36 -0.07 3.16
N PHE A 38 12.66 -0.42 1.92
CA PHE A 38 12.22 -1.70 1.35
C PHE A 38 13.16 -2.87 1.65
N ALA A 39 14.48 -2.69 1.49
CA ALA A 39 15.45 -3.77 1.70
C ALA A 39 15.61 -4.19 3.17
N ASP A 40 15.31 -3.30 4.12
CA ASP A 40 15.33 -3.58 5.56
C ASP A 40 13.92 -3.51 6.16
N ILE A 41 13.33 -2.32 6.33
CA ILE A 41 12.15 -2.12 7.17
C ILE A 41 10.93 -2.97 6.74
N TRP A 42 10.55 -2.95 5.46
CA TRP A 42 9.46 -3.80 4.94
C TRP A 42 9.81 -5.29 4.93
N SER A 43 11.09 -5.62 4.87
CA SER A 43 11.59 -7.00 4.83
C SER A 43 11.77 -7.63 6.22
N ARG A 44 11.66 -6.85 7.31
CA ARG A 44 11.78 -7.36 8.68
C ARG A 44 10.70 -8.40 9.01
N PRO A 45 11.07 -9.50 9.70
CA PRO A 45 10.13 -10.51 10.16
C PRO A 45 9.29 -9.98 11.34
N GLY A 46 8.25 -10.72 11.72
CA GLY A 46 7.40 -10.45 12.89
C GLY A 46 6.03 -9.85 12.55
N LEU A 47 5.91 -9.12 11.43
CA LEU A 47 4.63 -8.68 10.87
C LEU A 47 4.48 -9.19 9.44
N SER A 48 3.31 -9.77 9.14
CA SER A 48 2.96 -10.17 7.78
C SER A 48 2.81 -8.94 6.87
N MET A 49 2.78 -9.16 5.55
CA MET A 49 2.46 -8.09 4.60
C MET A 49 1.08 -7.48 4.88
N ARG A 50 0.09 -8.31 5.24
CA ARG A 50 -1.23 -7.86 5.63
C ARG A 50 -1.20 -6.97 6.88
N ASP A 51 -0.43 -7.32 7.91
CA ASP A 51 -0.31 -6.50 9.12
C ASP A 51 0.33 -5.14 8.82
N LYS A 52 1.40 -5.14 8.03
CA LYS A 52 2.06 -3.91 7.56
C LYS A 52 1.11 -3.05 6.74
N ARG A 53 0.26 -3.66 5.90
CA ARG A 53 -0.76 -2.94 5.12
C ARG A 53 -1.81 -2.30 6.01
N LEU A 54 -2.34 -3.02 6.99
CA LEU A 54 -3.32 -2.49 7.95
C LEU A 54 -2.78 -1.27 8.69
N ILE A 55 -1.53 -1.34 9.17
CA ILE A 55 -0.86 -0.21 9.83
C ILE A 55 -0.69 0.97 8.87
N THR A 56 -0.20 0.70 7.66
CA THR A 56 0.03 1.74 6.64
C THR A 56 -1.27 2.44 6.27
N LEU A 57 -2.33 1.69 5.92
CA LEU A 57 -3.63 2.23 5.55
C LEU A 57 -4.26 3.02 6.70
N SER A 58 -4.14 2.54 7.94
CA SER A 58 -4.66 3.25 9.11
C SER A 58 -3.94 4.58 9.32
N THR A 59 -2.62 4.56 9.15
CA THR A 59 -1.76 5.73 9.35
C THR A 59 -2.02 6.79 8.29
N VAL A 60 -2.02 6.43 7.00
CA VAL A 60 -2.28 7.40 5.91
C VAL A 60 -3.69 7.96 5.96
N THR A 61 -4.66 7.18 6.45
CA THR A 61 -6.02 7.65 6.70
C THR A 61 -6.06 8.66 7.84
N ALA A 62 -5.40 8.37 8.98
CA ALA A 62 -5.32 9.28 10.11
C ALA A 62 -4.61 10.61 9.77
N PHE A 63 -3.65 10.59 8.84
CA PHE A 63 -2.98 11.79 8.34
C PHE A 63 -3.73 12.50 7.20
N GLY A 64 -4.89 11.99 6.75
CA GLY A 64 -5.66 12.62 5.67
C GLY A 64 -4.94 12.62 4.33
N LEU A 65 -4.29 11.50 3.97
CA LEU A 65 -3.51 11.34 2.73
C LEU A 65 -4.25 10.43 1.73
N PRO A 66 -5.34 10.88 1.09
CA PRO A 66 -6.19 10.02 0.25
C PRO A 66 -5.49 9.48 -0.99
N GLY A 67 -4.56 10.23 -1.59
CA GLY A 67 -3.80 9.77 -2.75
C GLY A 67 -2.89 8.58 -2.40
N LEU A 68 -2.27 8.60 -1.21
CA LEU A 68 -1.47 7.48 -0.74
C LEU A 68 -2.36 6.31 -0.30
N ALA A 69 -3.51 6.58 0.32
CA ALA A 69 -4.50 5.55 0.63
C ALA A 69 -4.96 4.81 -0.63
N GLU A 70 -5.23 5.53 -1.73
CA GLU A 70 -5.66 4.93 -3.01
C GLU A 70 -4.62 3.97 -3.57
N ILE A 71 -3.34 4.39 -3.59
CA ILE A 71 -2.22 3.55 -4.00
C ILE A 71 -2.15 2.26 -3.16
N GLN A 72 -2.24 2.41 -1.83
CA GLN A 72 -2.09 1.30 -0.89
C GLN A 72 -3.29 0.34 -0.93
N VAL A 73 -4.52 0.86 -1.13
CA VAL A 73 -5.74 0.05 -1.29
C VAL A 73 -5.66 -0.77 -2.58
N ASN A 74 -5.20 -0.17 -3.68
CA ASN A 74 -5.03 -0.88 -4.94
C ASN A 74 -4.01 -2.01 -4.82
N ALA A 75 -2.85 -1.73 -4.22
CA ALA A 75 -1.83 -2.73 -3.95
C ALA A 75 -2.33 -3.86 -3.03
N ALA A 76 -3.07 -3.53 -1.96
CA ALA A 76 -3.63 -4.53 -1.05
C ALA A 76 -4.57 -5.51 -1.76
N LEU A 77 -5.42 -5.01 -2.66
CA LEU A 77 -6.32 -5.84 -3.48
C LEU A 77 -5.56 -6.64 -4.54
N GLN A 78 -4.56 -6.02 -5.20
CA GLN A 78 -3.74 -6.66 -6.22
C GLN A 78 -2.96 -7.85 -5.65
N ASN A 79 -2.36 -7.66 -4.48
CA ASN A 79 -1.55 -8.64 -3.80
C ASN A 79 -2.36 -9.63 -2.95
N GLN A 80 -3.70 -9.51 -2.96
CA GLN A 80 -4.61 -10.35 -2.18
C GLN A 80 -4.32 -10.32 -0.67
N GLU A 81 -3.76 -9.21 -0.17
CA GLU A 81 -3.50 -9.00 1.25
C GLU A 81 -4.78 -8.73 2.02
N MET A 82 -5.77 -8.13 1.34
CA MET A 82 -7.09 -7.81 1.87
C MET A 82 -8.16 -7.97 0.80
N THR A 83 -9.38 -8.31 1.22
CA THR A 83 -10.56 -8.31 0.35
C THR A 83 -11.25 -6.95 0.33
N ALA A 84 -12.07 -6.71 -0.68
CA ALA A 84 -12.92 -5.51 -0.76
C ALA A 84 -13.82 -5.35 0.47
N GLU A 85 -14.36 -6.46 0.99
CA GLU A 85 -15.21 -6.44 2.18
C GLU A 85 -14.42 -6.04 3.43
N GLU A 86 -13.23 -6.60 3.63
CA GLU A 86 -12.38 -6.25 4.77
C GLU A 86 -11.96 -4.77 4.76
N LEU A 87 -11.73 -4.19 3.58
CA LEU A 87 -11.42 -2.76 3.44
C LEU A 87 -12.62 -1.88 3.79
N ARG A 88 -13.84 -2.29 3.43
CA ARG A 88 -15.07 -1.59 3.87
C ARG A 88 -15.24 -1.66 5.38
N GLN A 89 -15.04 -2.84 5.97
CA GLN A 89 -15.10 -3.01 7.42
C GLN A 89 -14.03 -2.18 8.14
N MET A 90 -12.82 -2.10 7.58
CA MET A 90 -11.78 -1.22 8.06
C MET A 90 -12.22 0.25 8.04
N ALA A 91 -12.86 0.71 6.97
CA ALA A 91 -13.37 2.08 6.86
C ALA A 91 -14.42 2.39 7.94
N VAL A 92 -15.37 1.46 8.16
CA VAL A 92 -16.35 1.58 9.25
C VAL A 92 -15.67 1.66 10.60
N PHE A 93 -14.73 0.76 10.89
CA PHE A 93 -14.05 0.71 12.18
C PHE A 93 -13.21 1.97 12.44
N ILE A 94 -12.32 2.33 11.52
CA ILE A 94 -11.37 3.43 11.71
C ILE A 94 -12.07 4.79 11.85
N THR A 95 -13.24 4.96 11.20
CA THR A 95 -14.07 6.17 11.31
C THR A 95 -14.35 6.56 12.76
N HIS A 96 -14.49 5.58 13.66
CA HIS A 96 -14.76 5.83 15.08
C HIS A 96 -13.54 6.37 15.85
N TYR A 97 -12.34 6.21 15.30
CA TYR A 97 -11.08 6.64 15.92
C TYR A 97 -10.49 7.89 15.27
N VAL A 98 -10.66 8.05 13.95
CA VAL A 98 -10.13 9.21 13.21
C VAL A 98 -11.19 10.26 12.89
N GLY A 99 -12.46 9.98 13.19
CA GLY A 99 -13.60 10.84 12.92
C GLY A 99 -14.16 10.69 11.50
N PHE A 100 -15.41 11.12 11.34
CA PHE A 100 -16.17 11.03 10.09
C PHE A 100 -15.49 11.67 8.87
N PRO A 101 -14.85 12.86 8.95
CA PRO A 101 -14.23 13.46 7.77
C PRO A 101 -13.14 12.58 7.14
N LEU A 102 -12.25 12.01 7.96
CA LEU A 102 -11.16 11.16 7.48
C LEU A 102 -11.64 9.75 7.12
N GLY A 103 -12.50 9.17 7.95
CA GLY A 103 -13.05 7.83 7.73
C GLY A 103 -13.91 7.73 6.47
N SER A 104 -14.80 8.70 6.23
CA SER A 104 -15.61 8.76 4.99
C SER A 104 -14.76 9.00 3.74
N THR A 105 -13.70 9.79 3.86
CA THR A 105 -12.72 9.97 2.76
C THR A 105 -12.05 8.64 2.41
N PHE A 106 -11.63 7.87 3.41
CA PHE A 106 -11.06 6.53 3.18
C PHE A 106 -12.07 5.56 2.56
N ASN A 107 -13.33 5.56 3.03
CA ASN A 107 -14.40 4.77 2.41
C ASN A 107 -14.58 5.11 0.91
N ASN A 108 -14.59 6.40 0.57
CA ASN A 108 -14.69 6.85 -0.83
C ASN A 108 -13.51 6.37 -1.68
N VAL A 109 -12.31 6.35 -1.12
CA VAL A 109 -11.11 5.79 -1.77
C VAL A 109 -11.29 4.29 -2.04
N VAL A 110 -11.78 3.53 -1.05
CA VAL A 110 -12.04 2.09 -1.19
C VAL A 110 -13.02 1.82 -2.32
N GLU A 111 -14.18 2.48 -2.33
CA GLU A 111 -15.18 2.30 -3.38
C GLU A 111 -14.68 2.73 -4.76
N LYS A 112 -13.91 3.82 -4.82
CA LYS A 112 -13.29 4.28 -6.07
C LYS A 112 -12.40 3.21 -6.67
N VAL A 113 -11.50 2.62 -5.89
CA VAL A 113 -10.56 1.59 -6.37
C VAL A 113 -11.31 0.34 -6.79
N ILE A 114 -12.30 -0.12 -6.02
CA ILE A 114 -13.13 -1.29 -6.37
C ILE A 114 -13.82 -1.06 -7.72
N ALA A 115 -14.43 0.11 -7.92
CA ALA A 115 -15.12 0.45 -9.16
C ALA A 115 -14.15 0.52 -10.36
N GLN A 116 -12.95 1.07 -10.16
CA GLN A 116 -11.92 1.10 -11.22
C GLN A 116 -11.48 -0.30 -11.62
N ARG A 117 -11.20 -1.18 -10.65
CA ARG A 117 -10.76 -2.57 -10.90
C ARG A 117 -11.85 -3.39 -11.61
N ALA A 118 -13.12 -3.18 -11.25
CA ALA A 118 -14.25 -3.82 -11.93
C ALA A 118 -14.37 -3.39 -13.40
N LYS A 119 -14.15 -2.11 -13.70
CA LYS A 119 -14.17 -1.59 -15.08
C LYS A 119 -13.02 -2.15 -15.92
N SER A 120 -11.80 -2.23 -15.38
CA SER A 120 -10.67 -2.84 -16.09
C SER A 120 -10.94 -4.31 -16.42
N SER A 121 -11.45 -5.08 -15.45
CA SER A 121 -11.77 -6.50 -15.66
C SER A 121 -12.84 -6.72 -16.75
N ALA A 122 -13.76 -5.77 -16.92
CA ALA A 122 -14.80 -5.83 -17.96
C ALA A 122 -14.34 -5.33 -19.34
N ALA A 123 -13.22 -4.60 -19.41
CA ALA A 123 -12.64 -4.14 -20.68
C ALA A 123 -11.66 -5.17 -21.28
N ASP A 124 -11.11 -6.05 -20.44
CA ASP A 124 -10.14 -7.08 -20.82
C ASP A 124 -10.78 -8.45 -21.19
N GLY A 125 -12.12 -8.57 -21.11
CA GLY A 125 -12.88 -9.79 -21.41
C GLY A 125 -13.88 -9.60 -22.55
#